data_AF-A0A2Z5FSG3-F1
#
_entry.id   AF-A0A2Z5FSG3-F1
#
_cell.length_a   1.000
_cell.length_b   1.000
_cell.length_c   1.000
_cell.angle_alpha   90.00
_cell.angle_beta   90.00
_cell.angle_gamma   90.00
#
_symmetry.space_group_name_H-M   'P 1'
#
loop_
_entity.id
_entity.type
_entity.pdbx_description
1 polymer ?
#
loop_
_entity_poly.entity_id
_entity_poly.type
_entity_poly.pdbx_seq_one_letter_code
_entity_poly.pdbx_strand_id
1 'polypeptide(L)' 'MIFVATEGASAVYEGQGSWSKCIRWILQLPLLDISRQELVTARREFGRDRYAALPLVKASFLELEALGLQRADK' A
#
# COMPACT_ATOMS: atom_id res chain seq x y z
N MET A 1 5.97 2.64 -7.36
CA MET A 1 6.33 2.25 -5.98
C MET A 1 5.16 2.57 -5.07
N ILE A 2 4.93 1.77 -4.03
CA ILE A 2 3.86 2.00 -3.06
C ILE A 2 4.47 1.86 -1.67
N PHE A 3 4.14 2.78 -0.77
CA PHE A 3 4.44 2.69 0.65
C PHE A 3 3.16 2.53 1.46
N VAL A 4 3.20 1.65 2.46
CA VAL A 4 2.07 1.32 3.31
C VAL A 4 2.52 1.35 4.76
N ALA A 5 2.02 2.31 5.54
CA ALA A 5 2.24 2.35 6.97
C ALA A 5 1.14 1.57 7.69
N THR A 6 1.46 0.83 8.75
CA THR A 6 0.48 0.07 9.54
C THR A 6 0.11 0.79 10.84
N GLU A 7 -1.17 0.79 11.20
CA GLU A 7 -1.68 1.49 12.39
C GLU A 7 -1.21 0.86 13.72
N GLY A 8 -1.07 -0.47 13.77
CA GLY A 8 -0.76 -1.20 15.01
C GLY A 8 0.72 -1.51 15.26
N ALA A 9 1.52 -1.69 14.22
CA ALA A 9 2.90 -2.16 14.36
C ALA A 9 3.96 -1.07 14.14
N SER A 10 3.56 0.18 13.83
CA SER A 10 4.46 1.26 13.40
C SER A 10 5.50 0.79 12.38
N ALA A 11 5.06 -0.07 11.45
CA ALA A 11 5.92 -0.64 10.42
C ALA A 11 5.55 -0.06 9.06
N VAL A 12 6.56 0.21 8.25
CA VAL A 12 6.42 0.71 6.88
C VAL A 12 6.75 -0.42 5.92
N TYR A 13 5.85 -0.68 4.99
CA TYR A 13 6.03 -1.65 3.93
C TYR A 13 6.14 -0.95 2.59
N GLU A 14 6.98 -1.47 1.72
CA GLU A 14 7.16 -0.98 0.36
C GLU A 14 6.91 -2.07 -0.68
N GLY A 15 6.36 -1.64 -1.81
CA GLY A 15 6.19 -2.44 -3.00
C GLY A 15 6.80 -1.76 -4.20
N GLN A 16 7.76 -2.40 -4.85
CA GLN A 16 8.31 -1.97 -6.13
C GLN A 16 7.94 -2.96 -7.25
N GLY A 17 7.52 -2.43 -8.39
CA GLY A 17 7.16 -3.24 -9.54
C GLY A 17 6.66 -2.41 -10.71
N SER A 18 6.23 -3.12 -11.76
CA SER A 18 5.59 -2.50 -12.92
C SER A 18 4.34 -1.71 -12.51
N TRP A 19 3.91 -0.79 -13.37
CA TRP A 19 2.68 -0.03 -13.17
C TRP A 19 1.48 -0.93 -12.88
N SER A 20 1.30 -2.00 -13.68
CA SER A 20 0.20 -2.96 -13.52
C SER A 20 0.27 -3.69 -12.17
N LYS A 21 1.47 -4.01 -11.70
CA LYS A 21 1.67 -4.63 -10.37
C LYS A 21 1.27 -3.67 -9.25
N CYS A 22 1.70 -2.41 -9.35
CA CYS A 22 1.32 -1.38 -8.38
C CYS A 22 -0.19 -1.11 -8.39
N ILE A 23 -0.82 -0.98 -9.55
CA ILE A 23 -2.28 -0.81 -9.64
C ILE A 23 -3.03 -2.01 -9.03
N ARG A 24 -2.54 -3.23 -9.24
CA ARG A 24 -3.11 -4.44 -8.62
C ARG A 24 -3.02 -4.36 -7.09
N TRP A 25 -1.87 -3.97 -6.54
CA TRP A 25 -1.75 -3.74 -5.10
C TRP A 25 -2.78 -2.72 -4.61
N ILE A 26 -2.87 -1.55 -5.24
CA ILE A 26 -3.83 -0.50 -4.84
C ILE A 26 -5.27 -1.04 -4.84
N LEU A 27 -5.62 -1.88 -5.81
CA LEU A 27 -6.94 -2.51 -5.92
C LEU A 27 -7.23 -3.59 -4.88
N GLN A 28 -6.20 -4.18 -4.28
CA GLN A 28 -6.32 -5.22 -3.26
C GLN A 28 -6.37 -4.63 -1.84
N LEU A 29 -5.97 -3.38 -1.66
CA LEU A 29 -6.03 -2.67 -0.38
C LEU A 29 -7.41 -2.52 0.27
N PRO A 30 -8.57 -2.52 -0.44
CA PRO A 30 -9.87 -2.57 0.23
C PRO A 30 -10.04 -3.80 1.13
N LEU A 31 -9.29 -4.87 0.88
CA LEU A 31 -9.28 -6.07 1.73
C LEU A 31 -8.61 -5.81 3.09
N LEU A 32 -7.94 -4.67 3.25
CA LEU A 32 -7.15 -4.28 4.42
C LEU A 32 -7.76 -3.08 5.16
N ASP A 33 -9.08 -2.93 5.07
CA ASP A 33 -9.86 -1.89 5.75
C ASP A 33 -9.49 -0.44 5.35
N ILE A 34 -8.92 -0.24 4.15
CA ILE A 34 -8.67 1.09 3.58
C ILE A 34 -9.97 1.71 3.08
N SER A 35 -10.20 2.97 3.44
CA SER A 35 -11.38 3.69 2.98
C SER A 35 -11.34 3.92 1.46
N ARG A 36 -12.53 4.00 0.85
CA ARG A 36 -12.65 4.30 -0.58
C ARG A 36 -11.97 5.63 -0.97
N GLN A 37 -11.94 6.60 -0.06
CA GLN A 37 -11.35 7.91 -0.29
C GLN A 37 -9.82 7.87 -0.30
N GLU A 38 -9.21 7.12 0.62
CA GLU A 38 -7.76 6.87 0.64
C GLU A 38 -7.33 6.12 -0.62
N LEU A 39 -8.13 5.15 -1.06
CA LEU A 39 -7.86 4.42 -2.30
C LEU A 39 -7.91 5.29 -3.54
N VAL A 40 -8.87 6.23 -3.62
CA VAL A 40 -8.93 7.22 -4.71
C VAL A 40 -7.71 8.13 -4.68
N THR A 41 -7.28 8.54 -3.48
CA THR A 41 -6.11 9.39 -3.29
C THR A 41 -4.84 8.68 -3.75
N ALA A 42 -4.61 7.45 -3.26
CA ALA A 42 -3.48 6.63 -3.67
C ALA A 42 -3.45 6.34 -5.17
N ARG A 43 -4.61 6.10 -5.79
CA ARG A 43 -4.70 5.97 -7.26
C ARG A 43 -4.29 7.25 -7.99
N ARG A 44 -4.75 8.39 -7.52
CA ARG A 44 -4.44 9.70 -8.13
C ARG A 44 -2.96 10.03 -8.00
N GLU A 45 -2.39 9.86 -6.81
CA GLU A 45 -0.97 10.07 -6.54
C GLU A 45 -0.12 9.13 -7.37
N PHE A 46 -0.43 7.83 -7.36
CA PHE A 46 0.29 6.87 -8.19
C PHE A 46 0.20 7.20 -9.69
N GLY A 47 -0.99 7.67 -10.11
CA GLY A 47 -1.26 8.14 -11.46
C GLY A 47 -0.31 9.25 -11.91
N ARG A 48 -0.08 10.23 -11.04
CA ARG A 48 0.73 11.42 -11.30
C ARG A 48 2.22 11.16 -11.12
N ASP A 49 2.58 10.51 -10.02
CA ASP A 49 3.96 10.50 -9.51
C ASP A 49 4.63 9.12 -9.63
N ARG A 50 3.92 8.10 -10.15
CA ARG A 50 4.35 6.69 -10.15
C ARG A 50 4.66 6.18 -8.74
N TYR A 51 4.12 6.85 -7.74
CA TYR A 51 4.36 6.72 -6.32
C TYR A 51 3.06 6.96 -5.55
N ALA A 52 2.78 6.17 -4.52
CA ALA A 52 1.68 6.43 -3.59
C ALA A 52 2.08 6.03 -2.17
N ALA A 53 1.70 6.87 -1.20
CA ALA A 53 1.85 6.60 0.21
C ALA A 53 0.47 6.38 0.84
N LEU A 54 0.31 5.26 1.53
CA LEU A 54 -0.92 4.90 2.23
C LEU A 54 -0.65 4.97 3.73
N PRO A 55 -1.17 6.00 4.40
CA PRO A 55 -1.03 6.10 5.84
C PRO A 55 -1.95 5.09 6.54
N LEU A 56 -1.41 4.43 7.56
CA LEU A 56 -2.14 3.72 8.63
C LEU A 56 -3.22 2.74 8.15
N VAL A 57 -2.76 1.64 7.57
CA VAL A 57 -3.61 0.53 7.16
C VAL A 57 -3.79 -0.44 8.32
N LYS A 58 -5.01 -0.92 8.53
CA LYS A 58 -5.33 -2.02 9.47
C LYS A 58 -5.08 -3.36 8.78
N ALA A 59 -3.81 -3.60 8.44
CA ALA A 59 -3.34 -4.86 7.89
C ALA A 59 -2.37 -5.52 8.88
N SER A 60 -2.50 -6.83 9.04
CA SER A 60 -1.45 -7.64 9.65
C SER A 60 -0.22 -7.70 8.74
N PHE A 61 0.94 -7.99 9.33
CA PHE A 61 2.18 -8.16 8.57
C PHE A 61 2.07 -9.27 7.51
N LEU A 62 1.38 -10.38 7.82
CA LEU A 62 1.18 -11.50 6.91
C LEU A 62 0.38 -11.11 5.67
N GLU A 63 -0.62 -10.25 5.82
CA GLU A 63 -1.43 -9.78 4.68
C GLU A 63 -0.61 -8.91 3.73
N LEU A 64 0.25 -8.03 4.27
CA LEU A 64 1.12 -7.18 3.46
C LEU A 64 2.22 -7.99 2.77
N GLU A 65 2.84 -8.96 3.46
CA GLU A 65 3.82 -9.87 2.88
C GLU A 65 3.19 -10.79 1.81
N ALA A 66 1.96 -11.26 2.01
CA ALA A 66 1.23 -12.06 1.02
C ALA A 66 0.90 -11.28 -0.26
N LEU A 67 0.74 -9.96 -0.17
CA LEU A 67 0.66 -9.09 -1.34
C LEU A 67 2.02 -8.92 -2.03
N GLY A 68 3.12 -9.34 -1.41
CA GLY A 68 4.48 -9.18 -1.90
C GLY A 68 5.06 -7.81 -1.60
N LEU A 69 4.55 -7.12 -0.57
CA LEU A 69 5.16 -5.93 0.00
C LEU A 69 6.25 -6.35 1.00
N GLN A 70 7.33 -5.59 1.06
CA GLN A 70 8.48 -5.86 1.93
C GLN A 70 8.58 -4.80 3.01
N ARG A 71 9.02 -5.18 4.20
CA ARG A 71 9.23 -4.23 5.29
C ARG A 71 10.43 -3.31 4.98
N ALA A 72 10.21 -1.99 5.05
CA ALA A 72 11.15 -0.94 4.65
C ALA A 72 11.76 -0.16 5.83
N ASP A 73 11.16 -0.23 7.02
CA ASP A 73 11.60 0.45 8.25
C ASP A 73 12.65 -0.35 9.06
N LYS A 74 13.61 -0.98 8.37
CA LYS A 74 14.72 -1.68 9.04
C LYS A 74 15.82 -0.72 9.51
#